data_AF-A0A7K2MQU4-F1
#
_entry.id   AF-A0A7K2MQU4-F1
#
_cell.length_a   1.000
_cell.length_b   1.000
_cell.length_c   1.000
_cell.angle_alpha   90.00
_cell.angle_beta   90.00
_cell.angle_gamma   90.00
#
_symmetry.space_group_name_H-M   'P 1'
#
loop_
_entity.id
_entity.type
_entity.pdbx_description
1 polymer ?
#
loop_
_entity_poly.entity_id
_entity_poly.type
_entity_poly.pdbx_seq_one_letter_code
_entity_poly.pdbx_strand_id
1 'polypeptide(L)'
;MIDQGAPPHHDASAAPSPGFAARLMRRKPVERLVAEGGQGEGGSLRRSLGLWQLTMISIGATLGTGIFVVLGEAVPKAGPAVTLSFVIAGLTALFSALSYAELAGTIPVSGSSYS
;
A
#
# COMPACT_ATOMS: atom_id res chain seq x y z
N MET A 1 31.97 -48.77 -36.12
CA MET A 1 31.60 -47.50 -36.78
C MET A 1 30.44 -46.95 -35.95
N ILE A 2 30.72 -46.23 -34.86
CA ILE A 2 30.66 -44.75 -34.80
C ILE A 2 29.18 -44.32 -34.93
N ASP A 3 28.50 -43.60 -34.04
CA ASP A 3 28.84 -42.80 -32.86
C ASP A 3 27.49 -42.22 -32.35
N GLN A 4 27.53 -41.68 -31.14
CA GLN A 4 26.51 -41.12 -30.26
C GLN A 4 25.49 -40.14 -30.86
N GLY A 5 24.36 -40.00 -30.14
CA GLY A 5 23.49 -38.85 -30.29
C GLY A 5 22.23 -38.91 -29.43
N ALA A 6 22.36 -39.15 -28.11
CA ALA A 6 21.28 -38.85 -27.17
C ALA A 6 20.86 -37.38 -27.33
N PRO A 7 19.55 -37.04 -27.25
CA PRO A 7 19.14 -35.63 -27.27
C PRO A 7 19.86 -34.88 -26.14
N PRO A 8 20.32 -33.64 -26.38
CA PRO A 8 21.00 -32.89 -25.34
C PRO A 8 20.08 -32.78 -24.14
N HIS A 9 20.48 -33.39 -23.02
CA HIS A 9 20.01 -32.99 -21.72
C HIS A 9 20.38 -31.52 -21.59
N HIS A 10 19.41 -30.63 -21.83
CA HIS A 10 19.51 -29.29 -21.30
C HIS A 10 19.50 -29.47 -19.79
N ASP A 11 20.71 -29.59 -19.22
CA ASP A 11 21.00 -29.15 -17.87
C ASP A 11 20.67 -27.65 -17.85
N ALA A 12 19.37 -27.36 -17.77
CA ALA A 12 18.88 -26.08 -17.33
C ALA A 12 19.36 -25.98 -15.89
N SER A 13 20.58 -25.48 -15.76
CA SER A 13 21.22 -25.01 -14.53
C SER A 13 20.11 -24.49 -13.62
N ALA A 14 19.76 -25.30 -12.62
CA ALA A 14 18.82 -24.92 -11.59
C ALA A 14 19.49 -23.77 -10.87
N ALA A 15 19.13 -22.54 -11.24
CA ALA A 15 19.59 -21.35 -10.56
C ALA A 15 19.36 -21.59 -9.06
N PRO A 16 20.39 -21.40 -8.21
CA PRO A 16 20.28 -21.71 -6.79
C PRO A 16 19.06 -20.98 -6.24
N SER A 17 18.11 -21.75 -5.69
CA SER A 17 16.92 -21.18 -5.08
C SER A 17 17.40 -20.21 -4.00
N PRO A 18 16.95 -18.94 -4.01
CA PRO A 18 17.41 -17.97 -3.05
C PRO A 18 17.14 -18.52 -1.66
N GLY A 19 18.16 -18.50 -0.80
CA GLY A 19 18.05 -18.98 0.57
C GLY A 19 16.84 -18.35 1.26
N PHE A 20 16.28 -19.05 2.24
CA PHE A 20 15.06 -18.62 2.96
C PHE A 20 15.11 -17.14 3.39
N ALA A 21 16.26 -16.66 3.86
CA ALA A 21 16.50 -15.26 4.22
C ALA A 21 16.38 -14.29 3.03
N ALA A 22 16.90 -14.65 1.86
CA ALA A 22 16.78 -13.84 0.64
C ALA A 22 15.34 -13.84 0.08
N ARG A 23 14.57 -14.90 0.34
CA ARG A 23 13.16 -14.99 -0.03
C ARG A 23 12.27 -14.11 0.85
N LEU A 24 12.59 -14.04 2.15
CA LEU A 24 11.94 -13.15 3.13
C LEU A 24 12.17 -11.66 2.84
N MET A 25 13.35 -11.27 2.34
CA MET A 25 13.66 -9.87 2.03
C MET A 25 13.31 -9.44 0.61
N ARG A 26 12.56 -10.25 -0.13
CA ARG A 26 12.24 -9.94 -1.53
C ARG A 26 11.28 -8.74 -1.60
N ARG A 27 11.77 -7.61 -2.11
CA ARG A 27 10.99 -6.40 -2.35
C ARG A 27 10.68 -6.25 -3.84
N LYS A 28 9.54 -5.65 -4.16
CA LYS A 28 9.19 -5.29 -5.52
C LYS A 28 9.88 -3.95 -5.85
N PRO A 29 10.65 -3.84 -6.96
CA PRO A 29 11.30 -2.60 -7.31
C PRO A 29 10.27 -1.52 -7.71
N VAL A 30 10.53 -0.27 -7.34
CA VAL A 30 9.64 0.88 -7.57
C VAL A 30 9.40 1.10 -9.06
N GLU A 31 10.40 0.86 -9.90
CA GLU A 31 10.31 1.00 -11.35
C GLU A 31 9.30 0.02 -11.95
N ARG A 32 9.23 -1.21 -11.42
CA ARG A 32 8.17 -2.16 -11.81
C ARG A 32 6.80 -1.70 -11.35
N LEU A 33 6.70 -1.14 -10.15
CA LEU A 33 5.44 -0.62 -9.62
C LEU A 33 4.88 0.50 -10.50
N VAL A 34 5.73 1.43 -10.92
CA VAL A 34 5.34 2.53 -11.81
C VAL A 34 4.97 2.03 -13.21
N ALA A 35 5.72 1.06 -13.75
CA ALA A 35 5.43 0.47 -15.05
C ALA A 35 4.11 -0.33 -15.08
N GLU A 36 3.78 -1.03 -13.99
CA GLU A 36 2.51 -1.74 -13.80
C GLU A 36 1.35 -0.78 -13.43
N GLY A 37 1.67 0.42 -12.94
CA GLY A 37 0.76 1.47 -12.51
C GLY A 37 -0.11 2.03 -13.63
N GLY A 38 -1.14 1.28 -14.02
CA GLY A 38 -2.07 1.61 -15.10
C GLY A 38 -2.33 0.47 -16.09
N GLN A 39 -1.67 -0.69 -15.92
CA GLN A 39 -1.85 -1.88 -16.75
C GLN A 39 -2.70 -2.96 -16.03
N GLY A 40 -3.72 -2.55 -15.29
CA GLY A 40 -4.65 -3.48 -14.65
C GLY A 40 -5.54 -4.21 -15.68
N GLU A 41 -6.28 -5.22 -15.23
CA GLU A 41 -7.19 -6.04 -16.08
C GLU A 41 -8.23 -5.21 -16.86
N GLY A 42 -8.49 -3.95 -16.47
CA GLY A 42 -9.37 -3.01 -17.16
C GLY A 42 -8.69 -1.98 -18.08
N GLY A 43 -7.38 -2.08 -18.32
CA GLY A 43 -6.61 -1.09 -19.09
C GLY A 43 -6.36 0.23 -18.34
N SER A 44 -5.90 1.25 -19.07
CA SER A 44 -5.56 2.56 -18.47
C SER A 44 -6.80 3.44 -18.25
N LEU A 45 -7.04 3.85 -17.02
CA LEU A 45 -8.08 4.82 -16.68
C LEU A 45 -7.63 6.26 -16.96
N ARG A 46 -8.56 7.12 -17.40
CA ARG A 46 -8.32 8.56 -17.53
C ARG A 46 -8.21 9.19 -16.14
N ARG A 47 -7.08 9.84 -15.86
CA ARG A 47 -6.91 10.65 -14.64
C ARG A 47 -7.79 11.90 -14.72
N SER A 48 -8.93 11.89 -14.03
CA SER A 48 -9.87 13.03 -13.95
C SER A 48 -10.08 13.54 -12.53
N LEU A 49 -9.63 12.80 -11.51
CA LEU A 49 -9.82 13.17 -10.11
C LEU A 49 -8.83 14.27 -9.71
N GLY A 50 -9.36 15.44 -9.38
CA GLY A 50 -8.59 16.56 -8.85
C GLY A 50 -8.43 16.50 -7.33
N LEU A 51 -7.67 17.46 -6.77
CA LEU A 51 -7.41 17.57 -5.33
C LEU A 51 -8.69 17.54 -4.50
N TRP A 52 -9.68 18.37 -4.85
CA TRP A 52 -10.93 18.46 -4.10
C TRP A 52 -11.70 17.13 -4.06
N GLN A 53 -11.76 16.44 -5.20
CA GLN A 53 -12.45 15.14 -5.29
C GLN A 53 -11.72 14.09 -4.45
N LEU A 54 -10.38 14.05 -4.51
CA LEU A 54 -9.58 13.18 -3.67
C LEU A 54 -9.77 13.47 -2.18
N THR A 55 -9.76 14.74 -1.77
CA THR A 55 -9.98 15.13 -0.37
C THR A 55 -11.37 14.72 0.12
N MET A 56 -12.41 14.90 -0.70
CA MET A 56 -13.77 14.46 -0.34
C MET A 56 -13.86 12.94 -0.21
N ILE A 57 -13.18 12.19 -1.09
CA ILE A 57 -13.09 10.73 -0.98
C ILE A 57 -12.41 10.35 0.35
N SER A 58 -11.31 11.01 0.73
CA SER A 58 -10.62 10.74 2.00
C SER A 58 -11.49 11.05 3.23
N ILE A 59 -12.24 12.14 3.21
CA ILE A 59 -13.16 12.49 4.30
C ILE A 59 -14.25 11.41 4.42
N GLY A 60 -14.87 11.02 3.31
CA GLY A 60 -15.88 9.96 3.30
C GLY A 60 -15.35 8.59 3.74
N ALA A 61 -14.09 8.27 3.40
CA ALA A 61 -13.46 7.03 3.82
C ALA A 61 -13.10 7.01 5.32
N THR A 62 -12.83 8.19 5.92
CA THR A 62 -12.44 8.31 7.33
C THR A 62 -13.66 8.45 8.25
N LEU A 63 -14.66 9.21 7.83
CA LEU A 63 -15.90 9.40 8.59
C LEU A 63 -16.81 8.19 8.39
N GLY A 64 -16.95 7.38 9.45
CA GLY A 64 -17.83 6.20 9.44
C GLY A 64 -18.51 6.00 10.79
N THR A 65 -19.04 4.79 11.00
CA THR A 65 -19.71 4.42 12.25
C THR A 65 -18.79 4.51 13.48
N GLY A 66 -17.48 4.38 13.28
CA GLY A 66 -16.48 4.36 14.36
C GLY A 66 -16.52 5.59 15.26
N ILE A 67 -16.68 6.80 14.72
CA ILE A 67 -16.71 8.02 15.56
C ILE A 67 -17.94 8.06 16.46
N PHE A 68 -19.10 7.59 15.97
CA PHE A 68 -20.35 7.58 16.73
C PHE A 68 -20.31 6.55 17.86
N VAL A 69 -19.72 5.37 17.61
CA VAL A 69 -19.55 4.32 18.64
C VAL A 69 -18.50 4.75 19.67
N VAL A 70 -17.34 5.21 19.22
CA VAL A 70 -16.24 5.61 20.12
C VAL A 70 -16.64 6.77 21.00
N LEU A 71 -17.34 7.79 20.49
CA LEU A 71 -17.83 8.89 21.33
C LEU A 71 -18.84 8.40 22.37
N GLY A 72 -19.75 7.48 22.01
CA GLY A 72 -20.72 6.89 22.93
C GLY A 72 -20.06 6.23 24.14
N GLU A 73 -18.91 5.59 23.96
CA GLU A 73 -18.15 4.97 25.04
C GLU A 73 -17.15 5.90 25.74
N ALA A 74 -16.55 6.84 25.01
CA ALA A 74 -15.49 7.70 25.52
C ALA A 74 -16.02 8.88 26.33
N VAL A 75 -17.15 9.47 25.93
CA VAL A 75 -17.74 10.63 26.63
C VAL A 75 -18.11 10.32 28.08
N PRO A 76 -18.77 9.18 28.41
CA PRO A 76 -19.08 8.85 29.81
C PRO A 76 -17.83 8.62 30.68
N LYS A 77 -16.72 8.14 30.08
CA LYS A 77 -15.48 7.84 30.79
C LYS A 77 -14.59 9.08 31.00
N ALA A 78 -14.47 9.92 29.97
CA ALA A 78 -13.57 11.08 29.98
C ALA A 78 -14.29 12.41 30.30
N GLY A 79 -15.62 12.46 30.18
CA GLY A 79 -16.40 13.69 30.33
C GLY A 79 -15.92 14.78 29.35
N PRO A 80 -15.86 16.06 29.76
CA PRO A 80 -15.44 17.16 28.89
C PRO A 80 -13.97 17.05 28.43
N ALA A 81 -13.14 16.24 29.09
CA ALA A 81 -11.75 16.03 28.69
C ALA A 81 -11.62 15.18 27.40
N VAL A 82 -12.71 14.57 26.92
CA VAL A 82 -12.72 13.79 25.66
C VAL A 82 -12.21 14.61 24.46
N THR A 83 -12.48 15.92 24.43
CA THR A 83 -11.98 16.82 23.39
C THR A 83 -10.45 16.85 23.36
N LEU A 84 -9.80 16.90 24.53
CA LEU A 84 -8.34 16.89 24.62
C LEU A 84 -7.77 15.56 24.11
N SER A 85 -8.40 14.43 24.45
CA SER A 85 -8.02 13.11 23.93
C SER A 85 -8.11 13.05 22.40
N PHE A 86 -9.18 13.62 21.81
CA PHE A 86 -9.34 13.68 20.35
C PHE A 86 -8.32 14.60 19.67
N VAL A 87 -7.93 15.71 20.31
CA VAL A 87 -6.86 16.58 19.79
C VAL A 87 -5.53 15.83 19.72
N ILE A 88 -5.16 15.10 20.78
CA ILE A 88 -3.92 14.30 20.82
C ILE A 88 -3.97 13.15 19.79
N ALA A 89 -5.11 12.46 19.70
CA ALA A 89 -5.31 11.41 18.69
C ALA A 89 -5.20 11.97 17.26
N GLY A 90 -5.79 13.13 17.00
CA GLY A 90 -5.71 13.83 15.72
C GLY A 90 -4.28 14.22 15.35
N LEU A 91 -3.48 14.69 16.31
CA LEU A 91 -2.06 14.99 16.10
C LEU A 91 -1.26 13.73 15.72
N THR A 92 -1.54 12.61 16.39
CA THR A 92 -0.89 11.32 16.09
C THR A 92 -1.27 10.82 14.70
N ALA A 93 -2.55 10.94 14.34
CA ALA A 93 -3.04 10.62 13.00
C ALA A 93 -2.42 11.52 11.94
N LEU A 94 -2.19 12.81 12.22
CA LEU A 94 -1.53 13.74 11.31
C LEU A 94 -0.10 13.31 10.95
N PHE A 95 0.71 12.89 11.93
CA PHE A 95 2.07 12.39 11.63
C PHE A 95 2.06 11.12 10.76
N SER A 96 1.07 10.26 10.97
CA SER A 96 0.86 9.08 10.13
C SER A 96 0.47 9.50 8.71
N ALA A 97 -0.45 10.45 8.57
CA ALA A 97 -0.90 10.98 7.28
C ALA A 97 0.23 11.67 6.50
N LEU A 98 1.12 12.41 7.18
CA LEU A 98 2.29 13.03 6.57
C LEU A 98 3.25 11.97 6.01
N SER A 99 3.54 10.93 6.77
CA SER A 99 4.37 9.80 6.31
C SER A 99 3.77 9.15 5.05
N TYR A 100 2.45 8.95 5.02
CA TYR A 100 1.76 8.43 3.83
C TYR A 100 1.75 9.42 2.66
N ALA A 101 1.66 10.73 2.93
CA ALA A 101 1.71 11.75 1.89
C ALA A 101 3.08 11.81 1.21
N GLU A 102 4.17 11.67 1.96
CA GLU A 102 5.52 11.57 1.39
C GLU A 102 5.70 10.33 0.51
N LEU A 103 5.19 9.18 0.96
CA LEU A 103 5.19 7.94 0.18
C LEU A 103 4.35 8.08 -1.10
N ALA A 104 3.14 8.64 -1.01
CA ALA A 104 2.26 8.86 -2.15
C ALA A 104 2.85 9.86 -3.16
N GLY A 105 3.59 10.87 -2.69
CA GLY A 105 4.31 11.80 -3.55
C GLY A 105 5.51 11.17 -4.26
N THR A 106 6.20 10.22 -3.61
CA THR A 106 7.39 9.55 -4.15
C THR A 106 7.04 8.40 -5.10
N ILE A 107 5.95 7.68 -4.83
CA ILE A 107 5.52 6.49 -5.58
C ILE A 107 4.09 6.73 -6.10
N PRO A 108 3.92 7.42 -7.24
CA PRO A 108 2.62 7.86 -7.75
C PRO A 108 1.87 6.73 -8.48
N VAL A 109 1.69 5.59 -7.81
CA VAL A 109 0.99 4.41 -8.31
C VAL A 109 -0.31 4.21 -7.54
N SER A 110 -1.34 3.69 -8.21
CA SER A 110 -2.57 3.31 -7.52
C SER A 110 -2.28 2.13 -6.59
N GLY A 111 -2.24 2.40 -5.29
CA GLY A 111 -1.84 1.44 -4.28
C GLY A 111 -2.04 1.99 -2.86
N SER A 112 -2.08 1.08 -1.88
CA SER A 112 -2.06 1.42 -0.44
C SER A 112 -0.76 0.88 0.15
N SER A 113 -0.67 0.64 1.46
CA SER A 113 0.57 0.25 2.17
C SER A 113 1.27 -1.03 1.65
N TYR A 114 0.63 -1.80 0.77
CA TYR A 114 1.14 -3.08 0.23
C TYR A 114 1.61 -3.00 -1.23
N SER A 115 1.59 -1.80 -1.83
CA SER A 115 1.96 -1.54 -3.22
C SER A 115 3.20 -0.67 -3.26
#